data_AF-A0A2G9H9N6-F1
#
_entry.id   AF-A0A2G9H9N6-F1
#
_cell.length_a   1.000
_cell.length_b   1.000
_cell.length_c   1.000
_cell.angle_alpha   90.00
_cell.angle_beta   90.00
_cell.angle_gamma   90.00
#
_symmetry.space_group_name_H-M   'P 1'
#
loop_
_entity.id
_entity.type
_entity.pdbx_description
1 polymer ?
#
loop_
_entity_poly.entity_id
_entity_poly.type
_entity_poly.pdbx_seq_one_letter_code
_entity_poly.pdbx_strand_id
1 'polypeptide(L)'
;MGRRGVAAVAPLKKLLAWVWRRPAKVKVLLAAALGLCAVVALKLLVKDHKQFFIASETVHFVGILVLIYKLTTQRTCTGLSLKTQELTALFLAARLSCSYSMEGDIYTILDFSTLISTLWVIYMIRFKLKSTYIVELDNFPLYYVTVPCAILAILIHPYTYHGRFARILWAFAVYLESISVLPQLRMIHNTKMIEPFTAHYVFALGIARFLGCANWIIQVYDSAGKYLFLVGAGYIWLPMFLLAEIVQTFILADFCYYYVKGVMNGQLIVRLPSPV
;
A
#
# COMPACT_ATOMS: atom_id res chain seq x y z
N MET A 1 -15.86 -33.79 -8.98
CA MET A 1 -15.97 -33.08 -7.68
C MET A 1 -15.84 -31.56 -7.89
N GLY A 2 -16.80 -30.91 -8.57
CA GLY A 2 -16.62 -29.52 -9.09
C GLY A 2 -17.84 -28.59 -9.08
N ARG A 3 -18.97 -28.98 -8.46
CA ARG A 3 -20.22 -28.19 -8.48
C ARG A 3 -20.39 -27.19 -7.33
N ARG A 4 -19.61 -27.29 -6.23
CA ARG A 4 -19.80 -26.41 -5.04
C ARG A 4 -19.20 -25.01 -5.20
N GLY A 5 -18.15 -24.82 -6.03
CA GLY A 5 -17.52 -23.51 -6.24
C GLY A 5 -18.31 -22.56 -7.16
N VAL A 6 -19.10 -23.08 -8.10
CA VAL A 6 -19.82 -22.27 -9.10
C VAL A 6 -21.07 -21.59 -8.49
N ALA A 7 -21.72 -22.24 -7.52
CA ALA A 7 -22.96 -21.75 -6.92
C ALA A 7 -22.78 -20.51 -6.02
N ALA A 8 -21.67 -20.43 -5.28
CA ALA A 8 -21.39 -19.30 -4.37
C ALA A 8 -21.00 -18.00 -5.09
N VAL A 9 -20.45 -18.11 -6.31
CA VAL A 9 -19.96 -16.96 -7.10
C VAL A 9 -21.10 -16.26 -7.85
N ALA A 10 -22.18 -16.98 -8.19
CA ALA A 10 -23.33 -16.44 -8.92
C ALA A 10 -24.06 -15.28 -8.20
N PRO A 11 -24.42 -15.36 -6.90
CA PRO A 11 -25.06 -14.24 -6.20
C PRO A 11 -24.12 -13.05 -6.05
N LEU A 12 -22.84 -13.29 -5.77
CA LEU A 12 -21.81 -12.24 -5.67
C LEU A 12 -21.64 -11.48 -6.99
N LYS A 13 -21.58 -12.20 -8.11
CA LYS A 13 -21.55 -11.60 -9.46
C LYS A 13 -22.78 -10.76 -9.76
N LYS A 14 -23.98 -11.23 -9.40
CA LYS A 14 -25.23 -10.45 -9.58
C LYS A 14 -25.21 -9.16 -8.76
N LEU A 15 -24.79 -9.24 -7.51
CA LEU A 15 -24.72 -8.08 -6.60
C LEU A 15 -23.72 -7.04 -7.10
N LEU A 16 -22.53 -7.46 -7.53
CA LEU A 16 -21.50 -6.54 -8.02
C LEU A 16 -21.84 -5.97 -9.41
N ALA A 17 -22.48 -6.76 -10.29
CA ALA A 17 -23.03 -6.24 -11.55
C ALA A 17 -24.10 -5.17 -11.32
N TRP A 18 -24.90 -5.29 -10.26
CA TRP A 18 -25.86 -4.27 -9.84
C TRP A 18 -25.15 -3.01 -9.35
N VAL A 19 -24.11 -3.14 -8.51
CA VAL A 19 -23.30 -2.01 -8.01
C VAL A 19 -22.67 -1.22 -9.16
N TRP A 20 -22.11 -1.91 -10.16
CA TRP A 20 -21.42 -1.23 -11.26
C TRP A 20 -22.33 -0.44 -12.21
N ARG A 21 -23.63 -0.73 -12.24
CA ARG A 21 -24.62 0.04 -13.01
C ARG A 21 -25.08 1.31 -12.30
N ARG A 22 -24.70 1.50 -11.03
CA ARG A 22 -25.11 2.67 -10.24
C ARG A 22 -24.32 3.93 -10.65
N PRO A 23 -24.90 5.13 -10.44
CA PRO A 23 -24.19 6.38 -10.68
C PRO A 23 -22.98 6.51 -9.77
N ALA A 24 -21.99 7.33 -10.16
CA ALA A 24 -20.73 7.49 -9.43
C ALA A 24 -20.95 7.84 -7.94
N LYS A 25 -21.89 8.74 -7.63
CA LYS A 25 -22.24 9.12 -6.26
C LYS A 25 -22.65 7.92 -5.39
N VAL A 26 -23.47 7.02 -5.95
CA VAL A 26 -23.92 5.82 -5.25
C VAL A 26 -22.79 4.80 -5.08
N LYS A 27 -21.89 4.67 -6.07
CA LYS A 27 -20.71 3.81 -5.94
C LYS A 27 -19.79 4.28 -4.83
N VAL A 28 -19.53 5.58 -4.75
CA VAL A 28 -18.72 6.18 -3.68
C VAL A 28 -19.36 5.92 -2.33
N LEU A 29 -20.67 6.13 -2.20
CA LEU A 29 -21.39 5.88 -0.94
C LEU A 29 -21.37 4.40 -0.54
N LEU A 30 -21.58 3.48 -1.49
CA LEU A 30 -21.50 2.03 -1.24
C LEU A 30 -20.08 1.59 -0.86
N ALA A 31 -19.06 2.13 -1.50
CA ALA A 31 -17.67 1.86 -1.17
C ALA A 31 -17.30 2.38 0.23
N ALA A 32 -17.75 3.60 0.57
CA ALA A 32 -17.57 4.18 1.90
C ALA A 32 -18.29 3.35 2.98
N ALA A 33 -19.53 2.94 2.72
CA ALA A 33 -20.28 2.06 3.62
C ALA A 33 -19.60 0.70 3.80
N LEU A 34 -19.13 0.09 2.71
CA LEU A 34 -18.39 -1.17 2.77
C LEU A 34 -17.09 -1.03 3.56
N GLY A 35 -16.34 0.05 3.34
CA GLY A 35 -15.12 0.35 4.09
C GLY A 35 -15.39 0.53 5.57
N LEU A 36 -16.44 1.28 5.94
CA LEU A 36 -16.86 1.45 7.33
C LEU A 36 -17.28 0.12 7.96
N CYS A 37 -18.10 -0.67 7.27
CA CYS A 37 -18.49 -2.01 7.73
C CYS A 37 -17.27 -2.91 7.93
N ALA A 38 -16.27 -2.84 7.04
CA ALA A 38 -15.04 -3.60 7.17
C ALA A 38 -14.24 -3.15 8.41
N VAL A 39 -14.10 -1.84 8.65
CA VAL A 39 -13.42 -1.33 9.86
C VAL A 39 -14.15 -1.76 11.14
N VAL A 40 -15.49 -1.68 11.15
CA VAL A 40 -16.30 -2.13 12.29
C VAL A 40 -16.15 -3.64 12.50
N ALA A 41 -16.22 -4.44 11.44
CA ALA A 41 -16.04 -5.89 11.51
C ALA A 41 -14.64 -6.24 12.03
N LEU A 42 -13.60 -5.58 11.53
CA LEU A 42 -12.23 -5.75 11.99
C LEU A 42 -12.13 -5.49 13.51
N LYS A 43 -12.68 -4.37 13.99
CA LYS A 43 -12.73 -4.03 15.42
C LYS A 43 -13.43 -5.10 16.28
N LEU A 44 -14.51 -5.68 15.77
CA LEU A 44 -15.28 -6.70 16.50
C LEU A 44 -14.58 -8.06 16.51
N LEU A 45 -13.83 -8.39 15.45
CA LEU A 45 -13.18 -9.70 15.28
C LEU A 45 -11.80 -9.77 15.93
N VAL A 46 -11.05 -8.68 15.93
CA VAL A 46 -9.65 -8.63 16.40
C VAL A 46 -9.57 -7.76 17.63
N LYS A 47 -9.32 -8.38 18.78
CA LYS A 47 -9.23 -7.70 20.09
C LYS A 47 -7.87 -7.06 20.37
N ASP A 48 -6.81 -7.52 19.69
CA ASP A 48 -5.45 -7.01 19.88
C ASP A 48 -5.02 -6.20 18.66
N HIS A 49 -4.89 -4.89 18.84
CA HIS A 49 -4.52 -3.94 17.78
C HIS A 49 -3.19 -4.29 17.11
N LYS A 50 -2.27 -4.95 17.82
CA LYS A 50 -0.98 -5.40 17.25
C LYS A 50 -1.17 -6.37 16.09
N GLN A 51 -2.25 -7.16 16.08
CA GLN A 51 -2.51 -8.13 15.02
C GLN A 51 -2.81 -7.47 13.68
N PHE A 52 -3.41 -6.27 13.64
CA PHE A 52 -3.68 -5.57 12.38
C PHE A 52 -2.41 -5.09 11.70
N PHE A 53 -1.47 -4.55 12.48
CA PHE A 53 -0.19 -4.10 11.95
C PHE A 53 0.63 -5.28 11.41
N ILE A 54 0.71 -6.38 12.17
CA ILE A 54 1.37 -7.61 11.72
C ILE A 54 0.71 -8.13 10.44
N ALA A 55 -0.62 -8.13 10.36
CA ALA A 55 -1.35 -8.55 9.16
C ALA A 55 -1.04 -7.65 7.95
N SER A 56 -0.98 -6.32 8.15
CA SER A 56 -0.58 -5.37 7.11
C SER A 56 0.80 -5.72 6.53
N GLU A 57 1.82 -5.82 7.39
CA GLU A 57 3.19 -6.12 6.96
C GLU A 57 3.31 -7.51 6.33
N THR A 58 2.58 -8.50 6.86
CA THR A 58 2.56 -9.85 6.29
C THR A 58 1.94 -9.84 4.89
N VAL A 59 0.83 -9.15 4.67
CA VAL A 59 0.20 -9.03 3.35
C VAL A 59 1.11 -8.30 2.37
N HIS A 60 1.80 -7.25 2.82
CA HIS A 60 2.78 -6.56 1.99
C HIS A 60 3.93 -7.50 1.58
N PHE A 61 4.49 -8.24 2.53
CA PHE A 61 5.53 -9.23 2.28
C PHE A 61 5.07 -10.32 1.29
N VAL A 62 3.86 -10.85 1.45
CA VAL A 62 3.27 -11.81 0.49
C VAL A 62 3.15 -11.20 -0.90
N GLY A 63 2.78 -9.92 -1.01
CA GLY A 63 2.80 -9.20 -2.29
C GLY A 63 4.18 -9.19 -2.94
N ILE A 64 5.24 -8.95 -2.18
CA ILE A 64 6.62 -9.01 -2.68
C ILE A 64 6.97 -10.45 -3.12
N LEU A 65 6.57 -11.48 -2.35
CA LEU A 65 6.80 -12.88 -2.76
C LEU A 65 6.13 -13.22 -4.09
N VAL A 66 4.95 -12.66 -4.37
CA VAL A 66 4.28 -12.80 -5.67
C VAL A 66 5.12 -12.18 -6.81
N LEU A 67 5.75 -11.02 -6.56
CA LEU A 67 6.72 -10.46 -7.53
C LEU A 67 7.95 -11.34 -7.69
N ILE A 68 8.48 -11.90 -6.60
CA ILE A 68 9.64 -12.80 -6.65
C ILE A 68 9.35 -14.03 -7.50
N TYR A 69 8.17 -14.63 -7.29
CA TYR A 69 7.70 -15.74 -8.10
C TYR A 69 7.63 -15.36 -9.58
N LYS A 70 7.01 -14.21 -9.90
CA LYS A 70 6.94 -13.68 -11.27
C LYS A 70 8.33 -13.56 -11.92
N LEU A 71 9.26 -12.88 -11.25
CA LEU A 71 10.60 -12.61 -11.80
C LEU A 71 11.42 -13.89 -11.99
N THR A 72 11.21 -14.89 -11.13
CA THR A 72 11.91 -16.18 -11.18
C THR A 72 11.33 -17.09 -12.27
N THR A 73 10.01 -17.23 -12.31
CA THR A 73 9.31 -18.19 -13.18
C THR A 73 9.03 -17.62 -14.57
N GLN A 74 8.50 -16.40 -14.66
CA GLN A 74 8.16 -15.78 -15.94
C GLN A 74 9.33 -15.06 -16.61
N ARG A 75 10.43 -14.81 -15.87
CA ARG A 75 11.65 -14.16 -16.39
C ARG A 75 11.36 -12.83 -17.10
N THR A 76 10.42 -12.05 -16.57
CA THR A 76 10.04 -10.73 -17.09
C THR A 76 9.75 -9.75 -15.97
N CYS A 77 10.20 -8.50 -16.14
CA CYS A 77 9.84 -7.37 -15.28
C CYS A 77 8.90 -6.36 -15.96
N THR A 78 8.24 -6.75 -17.06
CA THR A 78 7.25 -5.90 -17.74
C THR A 78 6.16 -5.41 -16.77
N GLY A 79 5.85 -4.12 -16.84
CA GLY A 79 4.83 -3.48 -15.98
C GLY A 79 5.25 -3.27 -14.52
N LEU A 80 6.50 -3.52 -14.13
CA LEU A 80 7.02 -3.26 -12.78
C LEU A 80 7.94 -2.03 -12.78
N SER A 81 7.63 -1.04 -11.94
CA SER A 81 8.40 0.19 -11.80
C SER A 81 9.59 -0.07 -10.88
N LEU A 82 10.80 0.11 -11.41
CA LEU A 82 12.02 0.04 -10.63
C LEU A 82 12.03 1.16 -9.58
N LYS A 83 11.52 2.34 -9.96
CA LYS A 83 11.46 3.53 -9.12
C LYS A 83 10.63 3.32 -7.85
N THR A 84 9.48 2.66 -7.94
CA THR A 84 8.71 2.31 -6.74
C THR A 84 9.48 1.35 -5.85
N GLN A 85 10.19 0.35 -6.40
CA GLN A 85 10.98 -0.57 -5.57
C GLN A 85 12.12 0.15 -4.85
N GLU A 86 12.76 1.13 -5.50
CA GLU A 86 13.81 1.96 -4.88
C GLU A 86 13.29 2.85 -3.77
N LEU A 87 12.13 3.48 -3.97
CA LEU A 87 11.45 4.24 -2.91
C LEU A 87 11.06 3.34 -1.74
N THR A 88 10.60 2.12 -2.04
CA THR A 88 10.28 1.10 -1.02
C THR A 88 11.50 0.71 -0.20
N ALA A 89 12.61 0.40 -0.86
CA ALA A 89 13.86 0.09 -0.18
C ALA A 89 14.35 1.28 0.67
N LEU A 90 14.21 2.52 0.17
CA LEU A 90 14.64 3.72 0.87
C LEU A 90 13.85 3.96 2.16
N PHE A 91 12.51 3.89 2.13
CA PHE A 91 11.73 4.09 3.36
C PHE A 91 11.91 2.93 4.35
N LEU A 92 12.03 1.68 3.87
CA LEU A 92 12.29 0.52 4.73
C LEU A 92 13.65 0.62 5.42
N ALA A 93 14.69 1.05 4.70
CA ALA A 93 16.01 1.28 5.26
C ALA A 93 16.00 2.41 6.31
N ALA A 94 15.30 3.51 6.03
CA ALA A 94 15.10 4.61 6.99
C ALA A 94 14.37 4.12 8.25
N ARG A 95 13.29 3.34 8.09
CA ARG A 95 12.52 2.77 9.20
C ARG A 95 13.34 1.80 10.04
N LEU A 96 14.06 0.87 9.42
CA LEU A 96 14.93 -0.09 10.12
C LEU A 96 16.03 0.61 10.92
N SER A 97 16.64 1.64 10.35
CA SER A 97 17.65 2.46 11.04
C SER A 97 17.08 3.10 12.31
N CYS A 98 15.82 3.56 12.26
CA CYS A 98 15.11 4.08 13.42
C CYS A 98 14.73 2.96 14.39
N SER A 99 14.21 1.83 13.89
CA SER A 99 13.73 0.70 14.69
C SER A 99 14.85 0.11 15.55
N TYR A 100 16.05 -0.07 14.99
CA TYR A 100 17.22 -0.51 15.76
C TYR A 100 17.56 0.43 16.94
N SER A 101 17.26 1.72 16.79
CA SER A 101 17.51 2.75 17.82
C SER A 101 16.32 2.95 18.77
N MET A 102 15.12 2.49 18.40
CA MET A 102 13.87 2.81 19.09
C MET A 102 13.22 1.59 19.76
N GLU A 103 13.23 0.39 19.15
CA GLU A 103 12.65 -0.85 19.69
C GLU A 103 13.03 -2.07 18.82
N GLY A 104 13.65 -3.09 19.41
CA GLY A 104 13.95 -4.36 18.73
C GLY A 104 12.81 -5.37 18.88
N ASP A 105 11.76 -5.27 18.07
CA ASP A 105 10.60 -6.18 18.12
C ASP A 105 10.38 -6.94 16.78
N ILE A 106 9.39 -7.82 16.73
CA ILE A 106 8.98 -8.61 15.55
C ILE A 106 8.77 -7.76 14.29
N TYR A 107 8.40 -6.49 14.45
CA TYR A 107 8.26 -5.53 13.36
C TYR A 107 9.57 -5.28 12.63
N THR A 108 10.69 -5.20 13.35
CA THR A 108 12.03 -5.04 12.77
C THR A 108 12.40 -6.24 11.90
N ILE A 109 11.99 -7.46 12.29
CA ILE A 109 12.23 -8.68 11.50
C ILE A 109 11.41 -8.67 10.21
N LEU A 110 10.15 -8.22 10.26
CA LEU A 110 9.27 -8.11 9.09
C LEU A 110 9.75 -7.04 8.11
N ASP A 111 10.12 -5.85 8.61
CA ASP A 111 10.69 -4.77 7.80
C ASP A 111 12.01 -5.22 7.14
N PHE A 112 12.87 -5.92 7.89
CA PHE A 112 14.14 -6.43 7.38
C PHE A 112 13.94 -7.47 6.27
N SER A 113 13.01 -8.40 6.50
CA SER A 113 12.66 -9.44 5.51
C SER A 113 12.07 -8.83 4.23
N THR A 114 11.23 -7.81 4.39
CA THR A 114 10.65 -7.05 3.26
C THR A 114 11.72 -6.25 2.52
N LEU A 115 12.68 -5.65 3.23
CA LEU A 115 13.79 -4.92 2.61
C LEU A 115 14.68 -5.86 1.79
N ILE A 116 15.10 -7.00 2.33
CA ILE A 116 15.92 -7.98 1.59
C ILE A 116 15.20 -8.43 0.32
N SER A 117 13.91 -8.74 0.43
CA SER A 117 13.10 -9.19 -0.70
C SER A 117 12.97 -8.10 -1.76
N THR A 118 12.80 -6.84 -1.35
CA THR A 118 12.75 -5.68 -2.25
C THR A 118 14.11 -5.44 -2.93
N LEU A 119 15.22 -5.53 -2.20
CA LEU A 119 16.57 -5.43 -2.77
C LEU A 119 16.85 -6.53 -3.80
N TRP A 120 16.37 -7.75 -3.55
CA TRP A 120 16.45 -8.84 -4.53
C TRP A 120 15.64 -8.52 -5.79
N VAL A 121 14.44 -7.96 -5.67
CA VAL A 121 13.63 -7.51 -6.82
C VAL A 121 14.38 -6.43 -7.62
N ILE A 122 14.97 -5.44 -6.94
CA ILE A 122 15.79 -4.39 -7.58
C ILE A 122 16.97 -5.00 -8.34
N TYR A 123 17.69 -5.94 -7.71
CA TYR A 123 18.79 -6.66 -8.34
C TYR A 123 18.34 -7.39 -9.63
N MET A 124 17.21 -8.10 -9.56
CA MET A 124 16.65 -8.81 -10.69
C MET A 124 16.33 -7.86 -11.86
N ILE A 125 15.69 -6.72 -11.59
CA ILE A 125 15.36 -5.73 -12.62
C ILE A 125 16.62 -5.10 -13.22
N ARG A 126 17.58 -4.67 -12.38
CA ARG A 126 18.78 -3.92 -12.83
C ARG A 126 19.78 -4.79 -13.58
N PHE A 127 19.93 -6.07 -13.21
CA PHE A 127 21.02 -6.91 -13.72
C PHE A 127 20.55 -8.12 -14.53
N LYS A 128 19.52 -8.85 -14.07
CA LYS A 128 19.12 -10.12 -14.71
C LYS A 128 18.05 -9.96 -15.79
N LEU A 129 17.11 -9.04 -15.59
CA LEU A 129 15.92 -8.84 -16.42
C LEU A 129 15.90 -7.46 -17.09
N LYS A 130 17.07 -6.80 -17.17
CA LYS A 130 17.24 -5.46 -17.73
C LYS A 130 16.66 -5.32 -19.15
N SER A 131 16.74 -6.38 -19.96
CA SER A 131 16.20 -6.39 -21.33
C SER A 131 14.67 -6.29 -21.39
N THR A 132 13.96 -6.73 -20.35
CA THR A 132 12.49 -6.65 -20.27
C THR A 132 11.99 -5.38 -19.57
N TYR A 133 12.91 -4.57 -19.05
CA TYR A 133 12.58 -3.32 -18.36
C TYR A 133 12.41 -2.18 -19.37
N ILE A 134 11.22 -1.57 -19.38
CA ILE A 134 10.86 -0.53 -20.33
C ILE A 134 11.01 0.84 -19.66
N VAL A 135 12.21 1.43 -19.79
CA VAL A 135 12.58 2.72 -19.16
C VAL A 135 11.63 3.85 -19.52
N GLU A 136 11.14 3.87 -20.77
CA GLU A 136 10.25 4.91 -21.30
C GLU A 136 8.92 4.99 -20.55
N LEU A 137 8.44 3.85 -20.02
CA LEU A 137 7.20 3.76 -19.27
C LEU A 137 7.37 4.14 -17.80
N ASP A 138 8.58 3.99 -17.23
CA ASP A 138 8.92 4.34 -15.83
C ASP A 138 9.53 5.75 -15.73
N ASN A 139 8.82 6.74 -16.28
CA ASN A 139 9.29 8.11 -16.44
C ASN A 139 9.00 9.04 -15.25
N PHE A 140 8.48 8.53 -14.13
CA PHE A 140 8.15 9.34 -12.95
C PHE A 140 9.40 9.88 -12.25
N PRO A 141 9.62 11.19 -12.07
CA PRO A 141 10.82 11.68 -11.39
C PRO A 141 10.77 11.47 -9.87
N LEU A 142 11.80 10.83 -9.30
CA LEU A 142 11.83 10.46 -7.87
C LEU A 142 11.82 11.67 -6.93
N TYR A 143 12.40 12.80 -7.34
CA TYR A 143 12.48 14.01 -6.52
C TYR A 143 11.11 14.61 -6.19
N TYR A 144 10.07 14.37 -7.02
CA TYR A 144 8.71 14.80 -6.71
C TYR A 144 8.12 14.09 -5.49
N VAL A 145 8.68 12.95 -5.11
CA VAL A 145 8.27 12.20 -3.93
C VAL A 145 9.27 12.45 -2.79
N THR A 146 10.57 12.27 -3.03
CA THR A 146 11.56 12.32 -1.95
C THR A 146 11.74 13.71 -1.34
N VAL A 147 11.73 14.78 -2.15
CA VAL A 147 11.99 16.15 -1.65
C VAL A 147 10.83 16.66 -0.79
N PRO A 148 9.54 16.58 -1.21
CA PRO A 148 8.44 16.98 -0.34
C PRO A 148 8.37 16.18 0.96
N CYS A 149 8.63 14.86 0.92
CA CYS A 149 8.69 14.04 2.13
C CYS A 149 9.80 14.46 3.07
N ALA A 150 10.99 14.80 2.56
CA ALA A 150 12.10 15.28 3.38
C ALA A 150 11.80 16.64 4.03
N ILE A 151 11.23 17.58 3.28
CA ILE A 151 10.80 18.89 3.81
C ILE A 151 9.75 18.70 4.90
N LEU A 152 8.70 17.90 4.63
CA LEU A 152 7.65 17.61 5.60
C LEU A 152 8.21 16.93 6.85
N ALA A 153 9.15 16.00 6.72
CA ALA A 153 9.77 15.32 7.86
C ALA A 153 10.60 16.27 8.74
N ILE A 154 11.27 17.27 8.16
CA ILE A 154 12.01 18.27 8.93
C ILE A 154 11.04 19.17 9.70
N LEU A 155 9.96 19.62 9.04
CA LEU A 155 8.97 20.53 9.61
C LEU A 155 8.06 19.84 10.64
N ILE A 156 7.67 18.60 10.36
CA ILE A 156 6.67 17.83 11.11
C ILE A 156 7.26 16.45 11.40
N HIS A 157 7.78 16.30 12.62
CA HIS A 157 8.27 15.02 13.13
C HIS A 157 7.80 14.81 14.57
N PRO A 158 7.78 13.56 15.06
CA PRO A 158 7.39 13.27 16.44
C PRO A 158 8.23 14.04 17.45
N TYR A 159 7.61 14.51 18.52
CA TYR A 159 8.27 15.11 19.69
C TYR A 159 8.40 14.08 20.81
N THR A 160 9.23 13.05 20.59
CA THR A 160 9.51 11.97 21.54
C THR A 160 10.89 12.11 22.16
N TYR A 161 11.23 11.24 23.13
CA TYR A 161 12.51 11.25 23.86
C TYR A 161 13.73 10.88 23.00
N HIS A 162 13.52 10.34 21.80
CA HIS A 162 14.59 9.91 20.90
C HIS A 162 15.35 11.08 20.26
N GLY A 163 16.56 10.80 19.75
CA GLY A 163 17.40 11.78 19.06
C GLY A 163 16.67 12.43 17.88
N ARG A 164 16.88 13.74 17.67
CA ARG A 164 16.19 14.53 16.64
C ARG A 164 16.34 13.92 15.24
N PHE A 165 17.52 13.41 14.90
CA PHE A 165 17.77 12.75 13.61
C PHE A 165 16.88 11.51 13.41
N ALA A 166 16.80 10.62 14.41
CA ALA A 166 15.95 9.43 14.33
C ALA A 166 14.47 9.80 14.18
N ARG A 167 14.00 10.84 14.87
CA ARG A 167 12.61 11.32 14.77
C ARG A 167 12.28 11.86 13.37
N ILE A 168 13.19 12.63 12.77
CA ILE A 168 13.04 13.12 11.39
C ILE A 168 13.11 11.97 10.40
N LEU A 169 14.04 11.04 10.56
CA LEU A 169 14.20 9.89 9.67
C LEU A 169 12.97 8.97 9.71
N TRP A 170 12.38 8.78 10.89
CA TRP A 170 11.13 8.05 11.04
C TRP A 170 9.97 8.76 10.32
N ALA A 171 9.83 10.08 10.50
CA ALA A 171 8.80 10.87 9.82
C ALA A 171 8.98 10.81 8.29
N PHE A 172 10.23 10.90 7.83
CA PHE A 172 10.58 10.73 6.42
C PHE A 172 10.15 9.35 5.89
N ALA A 173 10.41 8.27 6.64
CA ALA A 173 9.99 6.93 6.25
C ALA A 173 8.46 6.83 6.10
N VAL A 174 7.69 7.36 7.06
CA VAL A 174 6.22 7.37 7.01
C VAL A 174 5.71 8.16 5.80
N TYR A 175 6.20 9.38 5.61
CA TYR A 175 5.73 10.22 4.50
C TYR A 175 6.12 9.63 3.15
N LEU A 176 7.34 9.12 3.03
CA LEU A 176 7.83 8.48 1.81
C LEU A 176 7.03 7.22 1.49
N GLU A 177 6.75 6.40 2.50
CA GLU A 177 5.92 5.21 2.36
C GLU A 177 4.57 5.55 1.75
N SER A 178 3.93 6.63 2.22
CA SER A 178 2.56 6.97 1.84
C SER A 178 2.36 7.26 0.35
N ILE A 179 3.42 7.68 -0.34
CA ILE A 179 3.39 8.08 -1.76
C ILE A 179 4.39 7.32 -2.64
N SER A 180 5.14 6.37 -2.09
CA SER A 180 6.15 5.56 -2.81
C SER A 180 5.59 4.72 -3.97
N VAL A 181 4.29 4.46 -3.96
CA VAL A 181 3.59 3.67 -4.99
C VAL A 181 3.27 4.45 -6.27
N LEU A 182 3.42 5.78 -6.26
CA LEU A 182 3.05 6.65 -7.39
C LEU A 182 3.76 6.29 -8.71
N PRO A 183 5.09 6.01 -8.75
CA PRO A 183 5.75 5.56 -9.97
C PRO A 183 5.13 4.27 -10.56
N GLN A 184 4.79 3.29 -9.73
CA GLN A 184 4.15 2.05 -10.15
C GLN A 184 2.77 2.30 -10.77
N LEU A 185 1.95 3.16 -10.17
CA LEU A 185 0.64 3.53 -10.73
C LEU A 185 0.78 4.29 -12.05
N ARG A 186 1.77 5.19 -12.15
CA ARG A 186 2.08 5.90 -13.39
C ARG A 186 2.52 4.93 -14.49
N MET A 187 3.37 3.97 -14.16
CA MET A 187 3.82 2.96 -15.12
C MET A 187 2.65 2.09 -15.60
N ILE A 188 1.77 1.67 -14.70
CA ILE A 188 0.55 0.93 -15.02
C ILE A 188 -0.32 1.71 -16.00
N HIS A 189 -0.52 3.01 -15.75
CA HIS A 189 -1.26 3.89 -16.63
C HIS A 189 -0.61 4.00 -18.03
N ASN A 190 0.71 4.12 -18.07
CA ASN A 190 1.46 4.22 -19.33
C ASN A 190 1.45 2.90 -20.12
N THR A 191 1.48 1.74 -19.44
CA THR A 191 1.58 0.42 -20.08
C THR A 191 0.26 -0.05 -20.70
N LYS A 192 -0.89 0.45 -20.24
CA LYS A 192 -2.27 0.10 -20.68
C LYS A 192 -2.68 -1.38 -20.53
N MET A 193 -1.74 -2.29 -20.34
CA MET A 193 -1.96 -3.68 -20.00
C MET A 193 -1.11 -4.05 -18.79
N ILE A 194 -1.75 -4.64 -17.78
CA ILE A 194 -1.10 -5.07 -16.55
C ILE A 194 -1.07 -6.59 -16.53
N GLU A 195 0.12 -7.13 -16.28
CA GLU A 195 0.27 -8.57 -16.07
C GLU A 195 -0.37 -8.99 -14.74
N PRO A 196 -1.00 -10.18 -14.67
CA PRO A 196 -1.74 -10.64 -13.50
C PRO A 196 -0.92 -10.61 -12.20
N PHE A 197 0.33 -11.08 -12.24
CA PHE A 197 1.20 -11.10 -11.05
C PHE A 197 1.54 -9.70 -10.52
N THR A 198 1.80 -8.73 -11.40
CA THR A 198 1.97 -7.33 -10.99
C THR A 198 0.67 -6.82 -10.36
N ALA A 199 -0.47 -7.15 -10.94
CA ALA A 199 -1.76 -6.71 -10.44
C ALA A 199 -2.07 -7.30 -9.04
N HIS A 200 -1.77 -8.59 -8.83
CA HIS A 200 -1.87 -9.25 -7.53
C HIS A 200 -0.97 -8.58 -6.47
N TYR A 201 0.27 -8.24 -6.83
CA TYR A 201 1.18 -7.50 -5.95
C TYR A 201 0.62 -6.14 -5.54
N VAL A 202 0.22 -5.30 -6.50
CA VAL A 202 -0.30 -3.96 -6.20
C VAL A 202 -1.61 -4.04 -5.41
N PHE A 203 -2.44 -5.07 -5.67
CA PHE A 203 -3.64 -5.32 -4.88
C PHE A 203 -3.34 -5.73 -3.44
N ALA A 204 -2.36 -6.63 -3.23
CA ALA A 204 -1.89 -7.00 -1.90
C ALA A 204 -1.34 -5.79 -1.14
N LEU A 205 -0.55 -4.94 -1.82
CA LEU A 205 -0.09 -3.67 -1.26
C LEU A 205 -1.28 -2.81 -0.83
N GLY A 206 -2.31 -2.66 -1.66
CA GLY A 206 -3.54 -1.94 -1.31
C GLY A 206 -4.25 -2.48 -0.06
N ILE A 207 -4.34 -3.80 0.10
CA ILE A 207 -4.90 -4.44 1.31
C ILE A 207 -4.04 -4.13 2.53
N ALA A 208 -2.71 -4.23 2.42
CA ALA A 208 -1.80 -3.90 3.52
C ALA A 208 -2.04 -2.46 4.00
N ARG A 209 -2.07 -1.49 3.08
CA ARG A 209 -2.33 -0.09 3.41
C ARG A 209 -3.69 0.13 4.08
N PHE A 210 -4.74 -0.54 3.59
CA PHE A 210 -6.05 -0.48 4.23
C PHE A 210 -6.04 -1.02 5.66
N LEU A 211 -5.34 -2.14 5.92
CA LEU A 211 -5.21 -2.71 7.27
C LEU A 211 -4.44 -1.77 8.21
N GLY A 212 -3.36 -1.14 7.73
CA GLY A 212 -2.62 -0.11 8.46
C GLY A 212 -3.51 1.07 8.85
N CYS A 213 -4.24 1.62 7.88
CA CYS A 213 -5.18 2.73 8.12
C CYS A 213 -6.32 2.33 9.08
N ALA A 214 -6.90 1.14 8.91
CA ALA A 214 -7.95 0.63 9.79
C ALA A 214 -7.48 0.49 11.25
N ASN A 215 -6.26 -0.03 11.46
CA ASN A 215 -5.65 -0.12 12.79
C ASN A 215 -5.63 1.24 13.50
N TRP A 216 -5.21 2.28 12.79
CA TRP A 216 -5.14 3.63 13.36
C TRP A 216 -6.50 4.26 13.58
N ILE A 217 -7.46 4.06 12.68
CA ILE A 217 -8.85 4.52 12.90
C ILE A 217 -9.44 3.87 14.17
N ILE A 218 -9.21 2.58 14.37
CA ILE A 218 -9.70 1.86 15.55
C ILE A 218 -9.03 2.41 16.83
N GLN A 219 -7.72 2.65 16.81
CA GLN A 219 -7.01 3.25 17.95
C GLN A 219 -7.51 4.67 18.27
N VAL A 220 -7.80 5.50 17.26
CA VAL A 220 -8.41 6.81 17.45
C VAL A 220 -9.77 6.69 18.13
N TYR A 221 -10.61 5.76 17.66
CA TYR A 221 -11.91 5.50 18.26
C TYR A 221 -11.79 5.03 19.72
N ASP A 222 -10.96 4.01 19.99
CA ASP A 222 -10.80 3.43 21.33
C ASP A 222 -10.17 4.42 22.32
N SER A 223 -9.37 5.37 21.83
CA SER A 223 -8.84 6.49 22.63
C SER A 223 -9.85 7.60 22.93
N ALA A 224 -11.13 7.41 22.55
CA ALA A 224 -12.18 8.44 22.58
C ALA A 224 -11.78 9.75 21.87
N GLY A 225 -10.99 9.64 20.80
CA GLY A 225 -10.52 10.78 20.02
C GLY A 225 -9.34 11.55 20.65
N LYS A 226 -8.74 11.07 21.75
CA LYS A 226 -7.59 11.73 22.41
C LYS A 226 -6.48 12.10 21.42
N TYR A 227 -6.18 11.24 20.46
CA TYR A 227 -5.18 11.50 19.42
C TYR A 227 -5.49 12.73 18.54
N LEU A 228 -6.77 13.05 18.34
CA LEU A 228 -7.21 14.21 17.56
C LEU A 228 -7.13 15.52 18.36
N PHE A 229 -7.39 15.47 19.67
CA PHE A 229 -7.33 16.66 20.53
C PHE A 229 -5.90 17.10 20.88
N LEU A 230 -4.91 16.22 20.70
CA LEU A 230 -3.48 16.54 20.89
C LEU A 230 -2.95 17.61 19.91
N VAL A 231 -3.72 17.95 18.86
CA VAL A 231 -3.45 19.11 18.00
C VAL A 231 -3.43 20.41 18.77
N GLY A 232 -4.39 20.61 19.68
CA GLY A 232 -4.49 21.81 20.51
C GLY A 232 -3.30 21.98 21.48
N ALA A 233 -2.57 20.89 21.74
CA ALA A 233 -1.37 20.87 22.56
C ALA A 233 -0.06 20.97 21.74
N GLY A 234 -0.13 21.24 20.43
CA GLY A 234 1.04 21.43 19.57
C GLY A 234 1.61 20.14 18.95
N TYR A 235 0.99 18.98 19.16
CA TYR A 235 1.44 17.71 18.59
C TYR A 235 0.88 17.46 17.18
N ILE A 236 1.18 18.36 16.24
CA ILE A 236 0.70 18.32 14.84
C ILE A 236 1.13 17.04 14.09
N TRP A 237 2.21 16.39 14.54
CA TRP A 237 2.74 15.18 13.92
C TRP A 237 1.76 13.99 13.95
N LEU A 238 0.89 13.88 14.96
CA LEU A 238 -0.07 12.78 15.11
C LEU A 238 -1.16 12.81 14.01
N PRO A 239 -1.90 13.91 13.79
CA PRO A 239 -2.83 13.99 12.66
C PRO A 239 -2.14 13.88 11.31
N MET A 240 -0.91 14.40 11.17
CA MET A 240 -0.17 14.28 9.91
C MET A 240 0.20 12.82 9.61
N PHE A 241 0.53 12.05 10.64
CA PHE A 241 0.70 10.61 10.52
C PHE A 241 -0.60 9.92 10.08
N LEU A 242 -1.74 10.22 10.72
CA LEU A 242 -3.06 9.68 10.32
C LEU A 242 -3.44 10.09 8.90
N LEU A 243 -3.10 11.31 8.49
CA LEU A 243 -3.31 11.78 7.13
C LEU A 243 -2.48 10.99 6.12
N ALA A 244 -1.23 10.66 6.44
CA ALA A 244 -0.38 9.82 5.60
C ALA A 244 -1.00 8.43 5.37
N GLU A 245 -1.55 7.81 6.43
CA GLU A 245 -2.28 6.54 6.39
C GLU A 245 -3.52 6.58 5.48
N ILE A 246 -4.27 7.68 5.54
CA ILE A 246 -5.43 7.92 4.68
C ILE A 246 -4.98 8.13 3.22
N VAL A 247 -3.96 8.96 2.98
CA VAL A 247 -3.42 9.26 1.65
C VAL A 247 -3.00 7.98 0.94
N GLN A 248 -2.22 7.11 1.60
CA GLN A 248 -1.76 5.86 0.99
C GLN A 248 -2.91 4.91 0.64
N THR A 249 -3.92 4.81 1.50
CA THR A 249 -5.09 3.98 1.26
C THR A 249 -5.90 4.51 0.08
N PHE A 250 -6.05 5.84 -0.01
CA PHE A 250 -6.83 6.48 -1.07
C PHE A 250 -6.15 6.39 -2.44
N ILE A 251 -4.82 6.58 -2.50
CA ILE A 251 -4.03 6.45 -3.74
C ILE A 251 -4.22 5.06 -4.38
N LEU A 252 -4.30 4.00 -3.56
CA LEU A 252 -4.47 2.62 -4.03
C LEU A 252 -5.93 2.20 -4.26
N ALA A 253 -6.90 2.95 -3.74
CA ALA A 253 -8.31 2.59 -3.79
C ALA A 253 -8.85 2.44 -5.22
N ASP A 254 -8.46 3.35 -6.13
CA ASP A 254 -8.90 3.30 -7.54
C ASP A 254 -8.37 2.03 -8.24
N PHE A 255 -7.09 1.73 -8.04
CA PHE A 255 -6.48 0.51 -8.55
C PHE A 255 -7.20 -0.74 -8.02
N CYS A 256 -7.42 -0.83 -6.70
CA CYS A 256 -8.11 -1.95 -6.08
C CYS A 256 -9.53 -2.14 -6.63
N TYR A 257 -10.26 -1.05 -6.88
CA TYR A 257 -11.58 -1.10 -7.49
C TYR A 257 -11.55 -1.71 -8.90
N TYR A 258 -10.64 -1.25 -9.78
CA TYR A 258 -10.53 -1.78 -11.14
C TYR A 258 -9.98 -3.21 -11.16
N TYR A 259 -9.09 -3.56 -10.24
CA TYR A 259 -8.60 -4.92 -10.07
C TYR A 259 -9.74 -5.90 -9.74
N VAL A 260 -10.56 -5.60 -8.72
CA VAL A 260 -11.70 -6.45 -8.34
C VAL A 260 -12.68 -6.57 -9.51
N LYS A 261 -12.95 -5.46 -10.20
CA LYS A 261 -13.80 -5.45 -11.40
C LYS A 261 -13.26 -6.35 -12.52
N GLY A 262 -11.95 -6.31 -12.79
CA GLY A 262 -11.30 -7.15 -13.80
C GLY A 262 -11.40 -8.64 -13.48
N VAL A 263 -10.99 -9.02 -12.26
CA VAL A 263 -11.02 -10.41 -11.78
C VAL A 263 -12.42 -11.01 -11.88
N MET A 264 -13.44 -10.25 -11.47
CA MET A 264 -14.83 -10.71 -11.50
C MET A 264 -15.40 -10.92 -12.89
N ASN A 265 -14.96 -10.10 -13.86
CA ASN A 265 -15.33 -10.21 -15.27
C ASN A 265 -14.52 -11.28 -16.00
N GLY A 266 -13.61 -11.99 -15.31
CA GLY A 266 -12.73 -12.99 -15.92
C GLY A 266 -11.61 -12.39 -16.77
N GLN A 267 -11.38 -11.07 -16.66
CA GLN A 267 -10.28 -10.38 -17.34
C GLN A 267 -9.05 -10.40 -16.43
N LEU A 268 -8.10 -11.29 -16.71
CA LEU A 268 -6.82 -11.33 -16.00
C LEU A 268 -5.94 -10.10 -16.30
N ILE A 269 -6.17 -9.47 -17.46
CA ILE A 269 -5.51 -8.23 -17.86
C ILE A 269 -6.40 -7.06 -17.44
N VAL A 270 -5.95 -6.32 -16.42
CA VAL A 270 -6.62 -5.10 -15.97
C VAL A 270 -6.31 -4.00 -16.99
N ARG A 271 -7.33 -3.57 -17.74
CA ARG A 271 -7.26 -2.35 -18.56
C ARG A 271 -7.83 -1.20 -17.75
N LEU A 272 -7.00 -0.22 -17.43
CA LEU A 272 -7.48 1.04 -16.86
C LEU A 272 -8.16 1.86 -17.98
N PRO A 273 -9.28 2.54 -17.69
CA PRO A 273 -9.85 3.48 -18.64
C PRO A 273 -8.83 4.60 -18.91
N SER A 274 -8.65 4.94 -20.19
CA SER A 274 -7.86 6.11 -20.56
C SER A 274 -8.55 7.37 -20.03
N PRO A 275 -7.81 8.32 -19.42
CA PRO A 275 -8.36 9.65 -19.17
C PRO A 275 -8.76 10.24 -20.52
N VAL A 276 -10.03 10.62 -20.63
CA VAL A 276 -10.59 11.39 -21.75
C VAL A 276 -10.19 12.84 -21.57
#